data_AF-A0AA35X4L2-F1
#
_entry.id   AF-A0AA35X4L2-F1
#
_cell.length_a   1.000
_cell.length_b   1.000
_cell.length_c   1.000
_cell.angle_alpha   90.00
_cell.angle_beta   90.00
_cell.angle_gamma   90.00
#
_symmetry.space_group_name_H-M   'P 1'
#
loop_
_entity.id
_entity.type
_entity.pdbx_description
1 polymer ?
#
loop_
_entity_poly.entity_id
_entity_poly.type
_entity_poly.pdbx_seq_one_letter_code
_entity_poly.pdbx_strand_id
1 'polypeptide(L)'
;MNCGRHQCGKHNCAEQEMAHLCNKKCMKRLPCGNHDCDQPCHSGDCKECTKTSIKKLSCDCGEEVRGQCGAITPECKKRCARVHACAHEVTHTCHNKETCPPCYAQVQRTCVGGHDTSTVYCYEDKITCNVMCGKPLPCGHECQEECHDGICKKECKQPCLIKCKNGSHNCVATCHYPHKCPSCKVRNIYLKCKCGNKEQRALALCTSNGKTLQCGTGCTAQVDSTQPRRGPGVDFEDWVIVQLQSFIEKAKKGLIPPEYKFKTTSSYNRRIIHLQAEKHGCTSESFDVEPNRYTMVYYKK
;
A
#
# COMPACT_ATOMS: atom_id res chain seq x y z
N MET A 1 -44.65 -60.47 24.22
CA MET A 1 -44.67 -59.10 23.67
C MET A 1 -45.89 -58.96 22.78
N ASN A 2 -46.90 -58.18 23.21
CA ASN A 2 -48.21 -58.17 22.58
C ASN A 2 -48.30 -57.08 21.50
N CYS A 3 -48.25 -57.49 20.24
CA CYS A 3 -48.17 -56.60 19.07
C CYS A 3 -49.52 -56.02 18.62
N GLY A 4 -50.60 -56.29 19.35
CA GLY A 4 -51.97 -55.90 19.00
C GLY A 4 -52.54 -56.57 17.73
N ARG A 5 -51.73 -57.32 16.97
CA ARG A 5 -52.16 -58.14 15.82
C ARG A 5 -52.42 -59.60 16.18
N HIS A 6 -52.21 -60.00 17.43
CA HIS A 6 -52.51 -61.36 17.87
C HIS A 6 -53.98 -61.44 18.29
N GLN A 7 -54.81 -62.02 17.42
CA GLN A 7 -56.15 -62.46 17.81
C GLN A 7 -56.03 -63.86 18.40
N CYS A 8 -55.89 -63.96 19.72
CA CYS A 8 -56.16 -65.20 20.43
C CYS A 8 -57.69 -65.33 20.56
N GLY A 9 -58.30 -66.30 19.87
CA GLY A 9 -59.74 -66.57 19.97
C GLY A 9 -60.17 -67.27 21.27
N LYS A 10 -59.37 -67.23 22.34
CA LYS A 10 -59.72 -67.84 23.63
C LYS A 10 -59.69 -66.80 24.76
N HIS A 11 -60.83 -66.71 25.45
CA HIS A 11 -61.00 -66.02 26.72
C HIS A 11 -60.02 -66.61 27.75
N ASN A 12 -59.26 -65.77 28.44
CA ASN A 12 -58.28 -66.09 29.49
C ASN A 12 -57.01 -66.85 29.03
N CYS A 13 -56.03 -66.11 28.49
CA CYS A 13 -54.62 -66.53 28.38
C CYS A 13 -53.75 -65.83 29.44
N ALA A 14 -54.16 -65.84 30.71
CA ALA A 14 -53.43 -65.20 31.82
C ALA A 14 -52.58 -66.17 32.67
N GLU A 15 -52.67 -67.49 32.45
CA GLU A 15 -52.06 -68.49 33.36
C GLU A 15 -50.99 -69.39 32.72
N GLN A 16 -50.45 -69.01 31.56
CA GLN A 16 -49.26 -69.67 31.02
C GLN A 16 -48.21 -68.60 30.71
N GLU A 17 -47.07 -68.65 31.41
CA GLU A 17 -45.85 -67.85 31.18
C GLU A 17 -45.18 -68.18 29.83
N MET A 18 -45.95 -68.54 28.82
CA MET A 18 -45.51 -68.62 27.44
C MET A 18 -45.60 -67.21 26.89
N ALA A 19 -44.49 -66.47 27.00
CA ALA A 19 -44.36 -65.17 26.36
C ALA A 19 -44.85 -65.27 24.90
N HIS A 20 -45.98 -64.63 24.60
CA HIS A 20 -46.48 -64.53 23.23
C HIS A 20 -45.43 -63.80 22.40
N LEU A 21 -44.55 -64.56 21.77
CA LEU A 21 -43.51 -64.11 20.86
C LEU A 21 -44.15 -64.10 19.48
N CYS A 22 -44.51 -62.91 19.04
CA CYS A 22 -44.99 -62.74 17.68
C CYS A 22 -43.79 -62.82 16.72
N ASN A 23 -43.59 -63.97 16.10
CA ASN A 23 -42.55 -64.17 15.07
C ASN A 23 -42.88 -63.50 13.72
N LYS A 24 -43.90 -62.64 13.67
CA LYS A 24 -44.19 -61.84 12.48
C LYS A 24 -43.27 -60.62 12.45
N LYS A 25 -42.90 -60.19 11.24
CA LYS A 25 -42.19 -58.93 11.03
C LYS A 25 -43.03 -57.75 11.49
N CYS A 26 -42.39 -56.74 12.09
CA CYS A 26 -43.05 -55.56 12.63
C CYS A 26 -43.84 -54.79 11.55
N MET A 27 -43.22 -54.56 10.37
CA MET A 27 -43.78 -53.83 9.23
C MET A 27 -44.30 -52.41 9.54
N LYS A 28 -43.98 -51.84 10.71
CA LYS A 28 -44.26 -50.43 10.98
C LYS A 28 -43.32 -49.56 10.12
N ARG A 29 -43.81 -48.39 9.69
CA ARG A 29 -42.99 -47.43 8.93
C ARG A 29 -41.85 -46.92 9.82
N LEU A 30 -40.61 -47.03 9.34
CA LEU A 30 -39.41 -46.53 10.02
C LEU A 30 -39.42 -44.99 10.05
N PRO A 31 -38.72 -44.36 11.01
CA PRO A 31 -38.63 -42.90 11.13
C PRO A 31 -38.06 -42.18 9.89
N CYS A 32 -37.38 -42.90 8.99
CA CYS A 32 -36.94 -42.35 7.70
C CYS A 32 -38.08 -42.10 6.69
N GLY A 33 -39.32 -42.51 6.99
CA GLY A 33 -40.51 -42.29 6.17
C GLY A 33 -40.62 -43.14 4.91
N ASN A 34 -39.55 -43.82 4.48
CA ASN A 34 -39.45 -44.50 3.18
C ASN A 34 -39.34 -46.04 3.27
N HIS A 35 -39.13 -46.61 4.44
CA HIS A 35 -38.90 -48.05 4.60
C HIS A 35 -39.70 -48.62 5.77
N ASP A 36 -40.15 -49.87 5.65
CA ASP A 36 -40.86 -50.58 6.72
C ASP A 36 -39.89 -51.46 7.54
N CYS A 37 -40.20 -51.62 8.83
CA CYS A 37 -39.36 -52.35 9.78
C CYS A 37 -39.36 -53.87 9.48
N ASP A 38 -38.18 -54.41 9.15
CA ASP A 38 -37.98 -55.84 8.86
C ASP A 38 -37.68 -56.69 10.10
N GLN A 39 -37.53 -56.06 11.27
CA GLN A 39 -37.25 -56.75 12.53
C GLN A 39 -38.45 -57.59 12.98
N PRO A 40 -38.23 -58.69 13.73
CA PRO A 40 -39.30 -59.40 14.41
C PRO A 40 -40.06 -58.44 15.32
N CYS A 41 -41.32 -58.77 15.60
CA CYS A 41 -42.16 -57.86 16.34
C CYS A 41 -41.55 -57.53 17.71
N HIS A 42 -41.32 -56.24 17.93
CA HIS A 42 -40.69 -55.70 19.13
C HIS A 42 -41.62 -54.69 19.81
N SER A 43 -41.33 -54.39 21.07
CA SER A 43 -42.00 -53.32 21.82
C SER A 43 -41.14 -52.05 21.73
N GLY A 44 -41.78 -50.87 21.74
CA GLY A 44 -41.10 -49.57 21.56
C GLY A 44 -40.98 -49.12 20.10
N ASP A 45 -40.36 -47.96 19.89
CA ASP A 45 -40.13 -47.37 18.56
C ASP A 45 -39.15 -48.19 17.73
N CYS A 46 -39.35 -48.18 16.42
CA CYS A 46 -38.44 -48.88 15.51
C CYS A 46 -37.09 -48.15 15.46
N LYS A 47 -35.99 -48.94 15.47
CA LYS A 47 -34.62 -48.42 15.31
C LYS A 47 -34.44 -47.66 13.99
N GLU A 48 -33.37 -46.87 13.91
CA GLU A 48 -32.99 -46.13 12.71
C GLU A 48 -32.84 -47.01 11.46
N CYS A 49 -33.04 -46.41 10.29
CA CYS A 49 -33.01 -47.13 9.04
C CYS A 49 -31.57 -47.45 8.62
N THR A 50 -31.17 -48.71 8.71
CA THR A 50 -29.85 -49.18 8.24
C THR A 50 -29.80 -49.46 6.74
N LYS A 51 -30.90 -49.25 6.00
CA LYS A 51 -30.91 -49.43 4.55
C LYS A 51 -30.20 -48.26 3.88
N THR A 52 -29.27 -48.57 2.98
CA THR A 52 -28.67 -47.57 2.08
C THR A 52 -29.77 -46.93 1.24
N SER A 53 -29.79 -45.60 1.15
CA SER A 53 -30.76 -44.90 0.30
C SER A 53 -30.55 -45.32 -1.16
N ILE A 54 -31.59 -45.86 -1.80
CA ILE A 54 -31.59 -46.15 -3.24
C ILE A 54 -31.80 -44.86 -4.05
N LYS A 55 -32.31 -43.80 -3.41
CA LYS A 55 -32.41 -42.48 -4.01
C LYS A 55 -31.00 -41.93 -4.18
N LYS A 56 -30.50 -41.97 -5.41
CA LYS A 56 -29.33 -41.23 -5.87
C LYS A 56 -29.56 -39.77 -5.51
N LEU A 57 -28.87 -39.28 -4.49
CA LEU A 57 -28.89 -37.86 -4.18
C LEU A 57 -27.79 -37.26 -5.03
N SER A 58 -28.18 -36.46 -6.01
CA SER A 58 -27.24 -35.77 -6.88
C SER A 58 -26.88 -34.44 -6.23
N CYS A 59 -25.58 -34.21 -6.05
CA CYS A 59 -25.04 -32.89 -5.75
C CYS A 59 -25.38 -31.91 -6.89
N ASP A 60 -25.53 -30.60 -6.63
CA ASP A 60 -25.63 -29.57 -7.68
C ASP A 60 -24.43 -29.57 -8.64
N CYS A 61 -23.32 -30.16 -8.20
CA CYS A 61 -22.13 -30.43 -8.99
C CYS A 61 -22.26 -31.63 -9.97
N GLY A 62 -23.39 -32.33 -9.99
CA GLY A 62 -23.69 -33.44 -10.89
C GLY A 62 -23.26 -34.83 -10.40
N GLU A 63 -22.63 -34.91 -9.22
CA GLU A 63 -22.10 -36.18 -8.69
C GLU A 63 -23.13 -37.00 -7.90
N GLU A 64 -23.08 -38.32 -8.09
CA GLU A 64 -23.90 -39.28 -7.39
C GLU A 64 -23.32 -39.57 -5.99
N VAL A 65 -23.95 -39.03 -4.95
CA VAL A 65 -23.55 -39.32 -3.57
C VAL A 65 -24.44 -40.43 -2.99
N ARG A 66 -23.83 -41.57 -2.62
CA ARG A 66 -24.52 -42.69 -1.95
C ARG A 66 -24.51 -42.45 -0.44
N GLY A 67 -25.68 -42.28 0.16
CA GLY A 67 -25.86 -42.09 1.60
C GLY A 67 -26.78 -43.15 2.22
N GLN A 68 -26.71 -43.31 3.54
CA GLN A 68 -27.71 -44.10 4.27
C GLN A 68 -29.07 -43.38 4.26
N CYS A 69 -30.16 -44.14 4.25
CA CYS A 69 -31.50 -43.58 4.22
C CYS A 69 -31.79 -42.79 5.51
N GLY A 70 -31.89 -41.46 5.40
CA GLY A 70 -32.06 -40.55 6.53
C GLY A 70 -30.76 -39.87 7.01
N ALA A 71 -29.61 -40.19 6.42
CA ALA A 71 -28.38 -39.43 6.66
C ALA A 71 -28.44 -38.08 5.94
N ILE A 72 -27.98 -37.02 6.64
CA ILE A 72 -27.67 -35.72 6.03
C ILE A 72 -26.77 -36.00 4.83
N THR A 73 -27.11 -35.40 3.68
CA THR A 73 -26.38 -35.51 2.42
C THR A 73 -24.87 -35.55 2.68
N PRO A 74 -24.15 -36.63 2.33
CA PRO A 74 -22.73 -36.70 2.59
C PRO A 74 -22.02 -35.53 1.89
N GLU A 75 -21.08 -34.90 2.60
CA GLU A 75 -20.30 -33.79 2.07
C GLU A 75 -19.55 -34.24 0.81
N CYS A 76 -19.82 -33.55 -0.31
CA CYS A 76 -19.15 -33.84 -1.56
C CYS A 76 -17.67 -33.44 -1.46
N LYS A 77 -16.77 -34.43 -1.50
CA LYS A 77 -15.32 -34.23 -1.38
C LYS A 77 -14.65 -33.70 -2.66
N LYS A 78 -15.40 -33.53 -3.76
CA LYS A 78 -14.83 -32.95 -5.00
C LYS A 78 -14.63 -31.44 -4.84
N ARG A 79 -13.67 -30.91 -5.60
CA ARG A 79 -13.49 -29.46 -5.76
C ARG A 79 -14.75 -28.84 -6.35
N CYS A 80 -15.08 -27.62 -5.93
CA CYS A 80 -16.22 -26.89 -6.49
C CYS A 80 -16.03 -26.70 -8.00
N ALA A 81 -17.05 -27.07 -8.78
CA ALA A 81 -17.05 -26.99 -10.25
C ALA A 81 -17.80 -25.76 -10.79
N ARG A 82 -18.23 -24.85 -9.91
CA ARG A 82 -18.90 -23.61 -10.31
C ARG A 82 -17.92 -22.68 -11.03
N VAL A 83 -18.44 -21.73 -11.81
CA VAL A 83 -17.60 -20.71 -12.45
C VAL A 83 -17.09 -19.75 -11.38
N HIS A 84 -15.78 -19.57 -11.32
CA HIS A 84 -15.13 -18.66 -10.38
C HIS A 84 -14.51 -17.48 -11.13
N ALA A 85 -14.54 -16.30 -10.53
CA ALA A 85 -13.90 -15.11 -11.08
C ALA A 85 -12.37 -15.12 -10.94
N CYS A 86 -11.83 -16.01 -10.10
CA CYS A 86 -10.40 -16.14 -9.86
C CYS A 86 -9.72 -17.02 -10.92
N ALA A 87 -8.52 -16.64 -11.35
CA ALA A 87 -7.76 -17.34 -12.40
C ALA A 87 -6.88 -18.50 -11.90
N HIS A 88 -6.91 -18.80 -10.60
CA HIS A 88 -6.12 -19.87 -9.99
C HIS A 88 -6.97 -21.11 -9.68
N GLU A 89 -6.33 -22.22 -9.33
CA GLU A 89 -7.04 -23.44 -8.95
C GLU A 89 -7.91 -23.23 -7.70
N VAL A 90 -9.10 -23.82 -7.72
CA VAL A 90 -10.07 -23.77 -6.63
C VAL A 90 -9.67 -24.77 -5.55
N THR A 91 -9.53 -24.30 -4.30
CA THR A 91 -9.09 -25.14 -3.17
C THR A 91 -10.22 -25.61 -2.26
N HIS A 92 -11.44 -25.07 -2.39
CA HIS A 92 -12.58 -25.47 -1.58
C HIS A 92 -13.38 -26.63 -2.20
N THR A 93 -13.97 -27.43 -1.33
CA THR A 93 -14.86 -28.53 -1.71
C THR A 93 -16.24 -28.03 -2.11
N CYS A 94 -17.00 -28.90 -2.78
CA CYS A 94 -18.37 -28.58 -3.13
C CYS A 94 -19.23 -28.36 -1.88
N HIS A 95 -20.18 -27.43 -1.99
CA HIS A 95 -21.04 -26.99 -0.90
C HIS A 95 -22.45 -26.72 -1.44
N ASN A 96 -23.45 -26.89 -0.57
CA ASN A 96 -24.85 -26.71 -0.94
C ASN A 96 -25.30 -25.23 -0.90
N LYS A 97 -24.51 -24.34 -0.29
CA LYS A 97 -24.81 -22.89 -0.27
C LYS A 97 -24.75 -22.32 -1.69
N GLU A 98 -25.60 -21.35 -2.02
CA GLU A 98 -25.62 -20.71 -3.35
C GLU A 98 -24.31 -19.99 -3.67
N THR A 99 -23.72 -19.31 -2.68
CA THR A 99 -22.47 -18.55 -2.83
C THR A 99 -21.26 -19.37 -2.43
N CYS A 100 -20.20 -19.29 -3.24
CA CYS A 100 -18.92 -19.92 -2.94
C CYS A 100 -18.23 -19.25 -1.73
N PRO A 101 -17.53 -20.02 -0.87
CA PRO A 101 -16.74 -19.45 0.21
C PRO A 101 -15.63 -18.52 -0.33
N PRO A 102 -15.19 -17.53 0.46
CA PRO A 102 -14.11 -16.63 0.06
C PRO A 102 -12.82 -17.41 -0.22
N CYS A 103 -12.07 -16.97 -1.23
CA CYS A 103 -10.86 -17.66 -1.63
C CYS A 103 -9.62 -17.11 -0.91
N TYR A 104 -9.00 -17.95 -0.08
CA TYR A 104 -7.74 -17.67 0.62
C TYR A 104 -6.49 -18.08 -0.15
N ALA A 105 -6.57 -18.27 -1.47
CA ALA A 105 -5.38 -18.44 -2.29
C ALA A 105 -4.56 -17.15 -2.30
N GLN A 106 -3.25 -17.27 -2.11
CA GLN A 106 -2.34 -16.14 -2.18
C GLN A 106 -2.08 -15.78 -3.65
N VAL A 107 -2.29 -14.51 -3.98
CA VAL A 107 -2.10 -13.97 -5.33
C VAL A 107 -1.27 -12.69 -5.25
N GLN A 108 -0.48 -12.42 -6.28
CA GLN A 108 0.18 -11.13 -6.45
C GLN A 108 -0.85 -10.13 -6.99
N ARG A 109 -1.05 -9.01 -6.30
CA ARG A 109 -1.84 -7.90 -6.80
C ARG A 109 -1.07 -6.60 -6.66
N THR A 110 -1.20 -5.75 -7.68
CA THR A 110 -0.71 -4.37 -7.62
C THR A 110 -1.75 -3.50 -6.92
N CYS A 111 -1.29 -2.57 -6.09
CA CYS A 111 -2.18 -1.66 -5.36
C CYS A 111 -3.02 -0.79 -6.30
N VAL A 112 -4.14 -0.28 -5.79
CA VAL A 112 -5.04 0.62 -6.53
C VAL A 112 -4.34 1.90 -7.02
N GLY A 113 -3.25 2.28 -6.36
CA GLY A 113 -2.40 3.40 -6.72
C GLY A 113 -1.38 3.10 -7.81
N GLY A 114 -1.11 1.82 -8.12
CA GLY A 114 -0.08 1.39 -9.06
C GLY A 114 1.36 1.50 -8.53
N HIS A 115 1.54 1.64 -7.22
CA HIS A 115 2.84 1.90 -6.58
C HIS A 115 3.65 0.65 -6.25
N ASP A 116 2.98 -0.40 -5.76
CA ASP A 116 3.63 -1.61 -5.27
C ASP A 116 2.77 -2.86 -5.54
N THR A 117 3.42 -4.02 -5.62
CA THR A 117 2.78 -5.33 -5.80
C THR A 117 3.01 -6.18 -4.56
N SER A 118 1.92 -6.60 -3.92
CA SER A 118 1.96 -7.37 -2.68
C SER A 118 1.22 -8.68 -2.82
N THR A 119 1.66 -9.68 -2.05
CA THR A 119 0.96 -10.97 -1.91
C THR A 119 -0.24 -10.79 -0.99
N VAL A 120 -1.45 -10.95 -1.52
CA VAL A 120 -2.70 -10.85 -0.75
C VAL A 120 -3.59 -12.05 -1.01
N TYR A 121 -4.67 -12.19 -0.24
CA TYR A 121 -5.64 -13.24 -0.48
C TYR A 121 -6.54 -12.88 -1.67
N CYS A 122 -6.94 -13.87 -2.48
CA CYS A 122 -7.72 -13.61 -3.69
C CYS A 122 -9.06 -12.90 -3.43
N TYR A 123 -9.67 -13.10 -2.25
CA TYR A 123 -10.90 -12.40 -1.89
C TYR A 123 -10.71 -10.88 -1.69
N GLU A 124 -9.47 -10.40 -1.50
CA GLU A 124 -9.14 -8.99 -1.42
C GLU A 124 -9.00 -8.41 -2.82
N ASP A 125 -10.07 -7.76 -3.31
CA ASP A 125 -10.10 -7.23 -4.68
C ASP A 125 -9.24 -5.97 -4.84
N LYS A 126 -9.21 -5.14 -3.81
CA LYS A 126 -8.51 -3.85 -3.77
C LYS A 126 -7.54 -3.80 -2.61
N ILE A 127 -6.32 -3.39 -2.91
CA ILE A 127 -5.27 -3.23 -1.89
C ILE A 127 -4.68 -1.82 -1.98
N THR A 128 -4.43 -1.24 -0.83
CA THR A 128 -3.72 0.04 -0.66
C THR A 128 -2.37 -0.24 -0.03
N CYS A 129 -1.30 0.34 -0.58
CA CYS A 129 0.02 0.28 0.02
C CYS A 129 0.29 1.51 0.91
N ASN A 130 1.37 1.52 1.67
CA ASN A 130 1.73 2.68 2.50
C ASN A 130 2.60 3.72 1.76
N VAL A 131 2.70 3.60 0.43
CA VAL A 131 3.43 4.58 -0.40
C VAL A 131 2.60 5.85 -0.56
N MET A 132 3.25 7.00 -0.53
CA MET A 132 2.63 8.31 -0.76
C MET A 132 2.00 8.36 -2.15
N CYS A 133 0.76 8.83 -2.24
CA CYS A 133 -0.04 8.76 -3.47
C CYS A 133 0.63 9.48 -4.65
N GLY A 134 1.10 10.71 -4.44
CA GLY A 134 1.84 11.51 -5.44
C GLY A 134 1.02 12.00 -6.63
N LYS A 135 -0.25 11.59 -6.79
CA LYS A 135 -1.10 12.01 -7.91
C LYS A 135 -1.34 13.53 -7.88
N PRO A 136 -1.36 14.21 -9.05
CA PRO A 136 -1.57 15.65 -9.12
C PRO A 136 -3.00 16.03 -8.74
N LEU A 137 -3.11 16.99 -7.83
CA LEU A 137 -4.35 17.62 -7.38
C LEU A 137 -4.76 18.74 -8.35
N PRO A 138 -6.04 19.17 -8.35
CA PRO A 138 -6.52 20.28 -9.19
C PRO A 138 -5.79 21.61 -8.98
N CYS A 139 -5.16 21.79 -7.83
CA CYS A 139 -4.34 22.97 -7.51
C CYS A 139 -2.91 22.90 -8.06
N GLY A 140 -2.53 21.81 -8.74
CA GLY A 140 -1.19 21.55 -9.27
C GLY A 140 -0.21 20.90 -8.29
N HIS A 141 -0.62 20.76 -7.03
CA HIS A 141 0.14 20.09 -5.98
C HIS A 141 0.04 18.56 -6.06
N GLU A 142 0.97 17.85 -5.44
CA GLU A 142 0.93 16.39 -5.36
C GLU A 142 0.18 15.92 -4.11
N CYS A 143 -0.58 14.84 -4.22
CA CYS A 143 -1.28 14.24 -3.09
C CYS A 143 -0.27 13.69 -2.07
N GLN A 144 -0.32 14.22 -0.85
CA GLN A 144 0.55 13.82 0.28
C GLN A 144 -0.10 12.80 1.23
N GLU A 145 -1.26 12.26 0.88
CA GLU A 145 -1.85 11.16 1.63
C GLU A 145 -1.19 9.83 1.20
N GLU A 146 -1.25 8.83 2.07
CA GLU A 146 -0.90 7.44 1.72
C GLU A 146 -1.81 6.93 0.58
N CYS A 147 -1.40 5.85 -0.10
CA CYS A 147 -2.20 5.26 -1.17
C CYS A 147 -3.61 4.97 -0.65
N HIS A 148 -4.60 5.49 -1.36
CA HIS A 148 -5.99 5.36 -1.01
C HIS A 148 -6.79 4.93 -2.24
N ASP A 149 -7.93 4.29 -2.01
CA ASP A 149 -8.90 4.01 -3.08
C ASP A 149 -9.67 5.29 -3.44
N GLY A 150 -10.00 5.48 -4.71
CA GLY A 150 -10.78 6.62 -5.20
C GLY A 150 -10.00 7.91 -5.51
N ILE A 151 -10.71 9.03 -5.55
CA ILE A 151 -10.20 10.34 -5.99
C ILE A 151 -9.47 11.03 -4.84
N CYS A 152 -8.30 11.62 -5.11
CA CYS A 152 -7.54 12.36 -4.10
C CYS A 152 -8.37 13.53 -3.53
N LYS A 153 -8.30 13.72 -2.21
CA LYS A 153 -9.00 14.82 -1.53
C LYS A 153 -8.59 16.17 -2.14
N LYS A 154 -9.58 17.04 -2.36
CA LYS A 154 -9.36 18.37 -2.95
C LYS A 154 -8.69 19.35 -1.98
N GLU A 155 -8.72 19.06 -0.68
CA GLU A 155 -8.15 19.90 0.37
C GLU A 155 -6.63 19.72 0.44
N CYS A 156 -5.91 20.64 -0.20
CA CYS A 156 -4.47 20.64 -0.19
C CYS A 156 -3.93 21.41 1.04
N LYS A 157 -3.17 20.73 1.89
CA LYS A 157 -2.52 21.34 3.07
C LYS A 157 -1.13 21.91 2.77
N GLN A 158 -0.63 21.74 1.55
CA GLN A 158 0.69 22.22 1.15
C GLN A 158 0.75 23.75 1.10
N PRO A 159 1.95 24.35 1.30
CA PRO A 159 2.13 25.79 1.10
C PRO A 159 1.90 26.16 -0.37
N CYS A 160 1.25 27.30 -0.63
CA CYS A 160 0.87 27.72 -1.97
C CYS A 160 2.06 27.98 -2.92
N LEU A 161 3.17 28.52 -2.42
CA LEU A 161 4.42 28.83 -3.14
C LEU A 161 4.32 29.74 -4.39
N ILE A 162 3.12 30.19 -4.79
CA ILE A 162 2.92 31.16 -5.87
C ILE A 162 3.68 32.45 -5.54
N LYS A 163 4.43 32.98 -6.52
CA LYS A 163 5.15 34.24 -6.36
C LYS A 163 4.17 35.38 -6.08
N CYS A 164 4.47 36.17 -5.07
CA CYS A 164 3.73 37.40 -4.79
C CYS A 164 3.68 38.30 -6.04
N LYS A 165 2.63 39.13 -6.19
CA LYS A 165 2.53 40.13 -7.27
C LYS A 165 3.78 41.01 -7.40
N ASN A 166 4.47 41.27 -6.29
CA ASN A 166 5.69 42.08 -6.27
C ASN A 166 6.98 41.25 -6.49
N GLY A 167 6.87 39.93 -6.69
CA GLY A 167 7.98 39.03 -7.00
C GLY A 167 8.99 38.79 -5.87
N SER A 168 8.81 39.43 -4.71
CA SER A 168 9.80 39.45 -3.62
C SER A 168 9.80 38.21 -2.72
N HIS A 169 8.73 37.42 -2.74
CA HIS A 169 8.60 36.21 -1.93
C HIS A 169 7.54 35.27 -2.50
N ASN A 170 7.54 34.03 -2.01
CA ASN A 170 6.55 33.00 -2.33
C ASN A 170 5.44 33.00 -1.27
N CYS A 171 4.20 32.73 -1.67
CA CYS A 171 3.08 32.58 -0.75
C CYS A 171 3.33 31.39 0.20
N VAL A 172 3.27 31.62 1.51
CA VAL A 172 3.41 30.57 2.54
C VAL A 172 2.10 30.24 3.23
N ALA A 173 0.98 30.80 2.75
CA ALA A 173 -0.33 30.33 3.19
C ALA A 173 -0.55 28.90 2.69
N THR A 174 -1.36 28.15 3.43
CA THR A 174 -1.92 26.87 2.95
C THR A 174 -2.57 27.07 1.59
N CYS A 175 -2.49 26.06 0.73
CA CYS A 175 -3.09 26.09 -0.59
C CYS A 175 -4.54 26.56 -0.48
N HIS A 176 -4.82 27.67 -1.16
CA HIS A 176 -6.11 28.35 -1.14
C HIS A 176 -6.78 28.25 -2.51
N TYR A 177 -6.45 27.24 -3.31
CA TYR A 177 -7.12 26.98 -4.58
C TYR A 177 -8.62 26.74 -4.34
N PRO A 178 -9.51 27.28 -5.20
CA PRO A 178 -9.26 28.04 -6.43
C PRO A 178 -9.15 29.56 -6.23
N HIS A 179 -9.10 30.03 -4.99
CA HIS A 179 -9.04 31.46 -4.67
C HIS A 179 -7.66 32.06 -4.94
N LYS A 180 -7.64 33.38 -5.21
CA LYS A 180 -6.40 34.16 -5.39
C LYS A 180 -5.62 34.25 -4.07
N CYS A 181 -4.30 34.42 -4.17
CA CYS A 181 -3.47 34.59 -2.99
C CYS A 181 -3.94 35.76 -2.11
N PRO A 182 -4.04 35.55 -0.78
CA PRO A 182 -4.39 36.63 0.14
C PRO A 182 -3.36 37.77 0.03
N SER A 183 -3.80 39.00 0.26
CA SER A 183 -2.90 40.16 0.19
C SER A 183 -1.78 40.03 1.22
N CYS A 184 -0.54 40.28 0.77
CA CYS A 184 0.66 40.17 1.59
C CYS A 184 0.71 41.31 2.62
N LYS A 185 0.03 41.15 3.76
CA LYS A 185 -0.08 42.22 4.76
C LYS A 185 1.24 42.46 5.49
N VAL A 186 1.97 41.43 5.93
CA VAL A 186 3.34 41.53 6.47
C VAL A 186 3.94 40.13 6.42
N ARG A 187 5.18 39.95 5.94
CA ARG A 187 5.95 38.71 6.18
C ARG A 187 7.40 38.84 5.76
N ASN A 188 8.22 37.95 6.31
CA ASN A 188 9.66 37.84 6.08
C ASN A 188 10.00 37.94 4.59
N ILE A 189 10.50 39.10 4.17
CA ILE A 189 11.12 39.23 2.86
C ILE A 189 12.61 38.96 3.02
N TYR A 190 13.14 38.19 2.10
CA TYR A 190 14.56 37.95 2.01
C TYR A 190 15.14 39.07 1.17
N LEU A 191 15.69 40.07 1.85
CA LEU A 191 16.35 41.17 1.18
C LEU A 191 17.70 40.68 0.71
N LYS A 192 17.90 40.69 -0.61
CA LYS A 192 19.21 40.46 -1.21
C LYS A 192 19.92 41.80 -1.36
N CYS A 193 21.15 41.87 -0.90
CA CYS A 193 22.08 42.96 -1.24
C CYS A 193 22.13 43.13 -2.77
N LYS A 194 22.37 44.35 -3.27
CA LYS A 194 22.67 44.59 -4.70
C LYS A 194 23.81 43.71 -5.24
N CYS A 195 24.74 43.36 -4.35
CA CYS A 195 25.86 42.45 -4.57
C CYS A 195 25.48 40.95 -4.58
N GLY A 196 24.26 40.57 -4.17
CA GLY A 196 23.77 39.19 -4.15
C GLY A 196 24.41 38.24 -3.11
N ASN A 197 25.27 38.76 -2.22
CA ASN A 197 26.07 37.95 -1.28
C ASN A 197 25.53 37.93 0.17
N LYS A 198 24.61 38.83 0.51
CA LYS A 198 23.88 38.78 1.78
C LYS A 198 22.40 38.70 1.50
N GLU A 199 21.78 37.69 2.10
CA GLU A 199 20.34 37.52 2.18
C GLU A 199 19.98 37.63 3.65
N GLN A 200 19.37 38.75 4.06
CA GLN A 200 18.91 38.91 5.43
C GLN A 200 17.40 38.77 5.47
N ARG A 201 16.94 37.97 6.43
CA ARG A 201 15.53 37.88 6.76
C ARG A 201 15.11 39.19 7.43
N ALA A 202 14.32 39.99 6.72
CA ALA A 202 13.78 41.23 7.24
C ALA A 202 12.26 41.13 7.35
N LEU A 203 11.71 41.60 8.48
CA LEU A 203 10.28 41.84 8.60
C LEU A 203 9.98 43.18 7.93
N ALA A 204 9.40 43.15 6.73
CA ALA A 204 8.92 44.35 6.07
C ALA A 204 7.51 44.14 5.52
N LEU A 205 6.77 45.23 5.43
CA LEU A 205 5.48 45.27 4.77
C LEU A 205 5.71 45.09 3.26
N CYS A 206 4.93 44.22 2.61
CA CYS A 206 5.01 44.00 1.15
C CYS A 206 4.47 45.20 0.33
N THR A 207 4.30 46.36 0.97
CA THR A 207 4.00 47.65 0.34
C THR A 207 5.26 48.39 -0.10
N SER A 208 6.45 48.01 0.38
CA SER A 208 7.69 48.64 -0.08
C SER A 208 8.11 48.07 -1.43
N ASN A 209 7.91 48.85 -2.49
CA ASN A 209 8.67 48.71 -3.74
C ASN A 209 10.14 48.46 -3.38
N GLY A 210 10.61 47.25 -3.71
CA GLY A 210 11.98 46.73 -3.54
C GLY A 210 12.97 47.58 -2.75
N LYS A 211 12.88 47.61 -1.41
CA LYS A 211 14.00 48.08 -0.60
C LYS A 211 15.12 47.04 -0.69
N THR A 212 16.12 47.30 -1.52
CA THR A 212 17.38 46.54 -1.50
C THR A 212 18.14 46.87 -0.23
N LEU A 213 18.74 45.87 0.43
CA LEU A 213 19.70 46.13 1.51
C LEU A 213 20.85 46.96 0.94
N GLN A 214 21.04 48.17 1.48
CA GLN A 214 22.24 48.96 1.20
C GLN A 214 23.40 48.29 1.94
N CYS A 215 24.51 48.06 1.23
CA CYS A 215 25.75 47.60 1.87
C CYS A 215 26.21 48.66 2.88
N GLY A 216 26.16 48.34 4.17
CA GLY A 216 26.78 49.12 5.24
C GLY A 216 28.03 48.43 5.80
N THR A 217 28.59 49.02 6.86
CA THR A 217 29.83 48.65 7.60
C THR A 217 29.86 47.23 8.20
N GLY A 218 28.79 46.44 8.07
CA GLY A 218 28.76 45.02 8.44
C GLY A 218 28.86 44.05 7.26
N CYS A 219 29.00 44.52 6.01
CA CYS A 219 29.23 43.69 4.83
C CYS A 219 30.73 43.57 4.55
N THR A 220 31.44 42.76 5.34
CA THR A 220 32.89 42.50 5.18
C THR A 220 33.23 41.60 3.99
N ALA A 221 32.26 41.27 3.13
CA ALA A 221 32.55 40.54 1.91
C ALA A 221 33.14 41.49 0.88
N GLN A 222 34.47 41.55 0.81
CA GLN A 222 35.13 41.71 -0.47
C GLN A 222 34.43 40.76 -1.45
N VAL A 223 33.88 41.32 -2.53
CA VAL A 223 33.33 40.55 -3.64
C VAL A 223 34.46 39.71 -4.22
N ASP A 224 34.62 38.50 -3.70
CA ASP A 224 35.50 37.53 -4.32
C ASP A 224 34.79 36.99 -5.57
N SER A 225 35.00 37.71 -6.65
CA SER A 225 34.48 37.49 -8.00
C SER A 225 35.12 36.28 -8.70
N THR A 226 35.85 35.41 -8.00
CA THR A 226 36.65 34.35 -8.62
C THR A 226 35.88 33.08 -8.95
N GLN A 227 34.61 32.93 -8.53
CA GLN A 227 33.84 31.70 -8.73
C GLN A 227 32.58 31.86 -9.60
N PRO A 228 32.55 31.21 -10.78
CA PRO A 228 31.36 31.11 -11.64
C PRO A 228 30.14 30.58 -10.90
N ARG A 229 28.98 31.18 -11.14
CA ARG A 229 27.69 30.68 -10.64
C ARG A 229 27.21 29.52 -11.53
N ARG A 230 26.52 28.54 -10.95
CA ARG A 230 25.79 27.53 -11.72
C ARG A 230 24.62 28.18 -12.47
N GLY A 231 24.53 27.95 -13.78
CA GLY A 231 23.40 28.36 -14.60
C GLY A 231 22.14 27.51 -14.36
N PRO A 232 20.93 28.05 -14.64
CA PRO A 232 19.69 27.28 -14.53
C PRO A 232 19.72 26.07 -15.49
N GLY A 233 19.33 24.89 -15.01
CA GLY A 233 19.27 23.66 -15.81
C GLY A 233 20.58 22.89 -15.99
N VAL A 234 21.66 23.28 -15.31
CA VAL A 234 22.94 22.56 -15.34
C VAL A 234 23.06 21.63 -14.13
N ASP A 235 23.35 20.35 -14.38
CA ASP A 235 23.51 19.33 -13.35
C ASP A 235 24.70 19.60 -12.42
N PHE A 236 24.65 19.02 -11.21
CA PHE A 236 25.67 19.33 -10.20
C PHE A 236 27.05 18.87 -10.58
N GLU A 237 27.12 17.67 -11.11
CA GLU A 237 28.34 17.01 -11.53
C GLU A 237 28.99 17.75 -12.71
N ASP A 238 28.23 18.07 -13.76
CA ASP A 238 28.74 18.80 -14.93
C ASP A 238 29.31 20.16 -14.56
N TRP A 239 28.63 20.89 -13.66
CA TRP A 239 29.14 22.17 -13.18
C TRP A 239 30.48 22.01 -12.45
N VAL A 240 30.63 21.00 -11.59
CA VAL A 240 31.89 20.74 -10.88
C VAL A 240 33.02 20.38 -11.86
N ILE A 241 32.74 19.55 -12.86
CA ILE A 241 33.71 19.15 -13.89
C ILE A 241 34.28 20.40 -14.59
N VAL A 242 33.41 21.30 -15.05
CA VAL A 242 33.83 22.55 -15.70
C VAL A 242 34.67 23.42 -14.76
N GLN A 243 34.33 23.49 -13.47
CA GLN A 243 35.12 24.25 -12.50
C GLN A 243 36.50 23.64 -12.27
N LEU A 244 36.58 22.33 -12.10
CA LEU A 244 37.85 21.62 -11.89
C LEU A 244 38.76 21.73 -13.10
N GLN A 245 38.25 21.53 -14.31
CA GLN A 245 39.02 21.69 -15.54
C GLN A 245 39.61 23.10 -15.66
N SER A 246 38.79 24.14 -15.44
CA SER A 246 39.25 25.53 -15.48
C SER A 246 40.27 25.85 -14.38
N PHE A 247 40.05 25.34 -13.16
CA PHE A 247 40.98 25.48 -12.04
C PHE A 247 42.34 24.84 -12.37
N ILE A 248 42.36 23.58 -12.81
CA ILE A 248 43.58 22.84 -13.11
C ILE A 248 44.37 23.53 -14.23
N GLU A 249 43.71 23.98 -15.28
CA GLU A 249 44.37 24.68 -16.38
C GLU A 249 45.07 25.97 -15.91
N LYS A 250 44.39 26.76 -15.08
CA LYS A 250 44.95 28.01 -14.53
C LYS A 250 46.05 27.73 -13.50
N ALA A 251 45.90 26.71 -12.67
CA ALA A 251 46.91 26.30 -11.68
C ALA A 251 48.18 25.77 -12.36
N LYS A 252 48.05 24.98 -13.44
CA LYS A 252 49.17 24.54 -14.30
C LYS A 252 49.94 25.72 -14.88
N LYS A 253 49.21 26.74 -15.36
CA LYS A 253 49.78 28.00 -15.89
C LYS A 253 50.34 28.93 -14.80
N GLY A 254 50.19 28.59 -13.52
CA GLY A 254 50.64 29.43 -12.41
C GLY A 254 49.84 30.73 -12.23
N LEU A 255 48.64 30.82 -12.82
CA LEU A 255 47.80 32.02 -12.78
C LEU A 255 47.01 32.14 -11.47
N ILE A 256 46.80 31.03 -10.77
CA ILE A 256 46.08 30.94 -9.49
C ILE A 256 46.83 29.99 -8.55
N PRO A 257 46.63 30.09 -7.22
CA PRO A 257 47.22 29.15 -6.28
C PRO A 257 46.77 27.71 -6.57
N PRO A 258 47.57 26.70 -6.20
CA PRO A 258 47.26 25.28 -6.44
C PRO A 258 46.15 24.72 -5.54
N GLU A 259 45.26 25.58 -5.04
CA GLU A 259 44.15 25.22 -4.17
C GLU A 259 42.88 25.95 -4.58
N TYR A 260 41.74 25.28 -4.44
CA TYR A 260 40.42 25.79 -4.80
C TYR A 260 39.38 25.43 -3.75
N LYS A 261 38.71 26.45 -3.21
CA LYS A 261 37.70 26.31 -2.16
C LYS A 261 36.29 26.25 -2.73
N PHE A 262 35.62 25.10 -2.70
CA PHE A 262 34.18 25.07 -2.99
C PHE A 262 33.36 25.71 -1.88
N LYS A 263 32.19 26.26 -2.24
CA LYS A 263 31.23 26.79 -1.27
C LYS A 263 30.67 25.67 -0.39
N THR A 264 30.26 26.05 0.82
CA THR A 264 29.49 25.18 1.72
C THR A 264 28.33 24.53 0.97
N THR A 265 28.23 23.21 1.05
CA THR A 265 27.24 22.43 0.31
C THR A 265 26.89 21.16 1.07
N SER A 266 25.84 20.44 0.64
CA SER A 266 25.37 19.21 1.30
C SER A 266 26.42 18.10 1.26
N SER A 267 26.29 17.12 2.16
CA SER A 267 27.14 15.92 2.17
C SER A 267 27.17 15.19 0.83
N TYR A 268 26.02 15.09 0.16
CA TYR A 268 25.89 14.51 -1.18
C TYR A 268 26.74 15.27 -2.22
N ASN A 269 26.61 16.59 -2.28
CA ASN A 269 27.35 17.42 -3.23
C ASN A 269 28.87 17.42 -2.95
N ARG A 270 29.28 17.39 -1.68
CA ARG A 270 30.71 17.25 -1.32
C ARG A 270 31.29 15.92 -1.78
N ARG A 271 30.52 14.82 -1.68
CA ARG A 271 30.93 13.52 -2.21
C ARG A 271 31.21 13.60 -3.71
N ILE A 272 30.37 14.30 -4.48
CA ILE A 272 30.60 14.51 -5.92
C ILE A 272 31.88 15.30 -6.16
N ILE A 273 32.12 16.38 -5.40
CA ILE A 273 33.34 17.18 -5.51
C ILE A 273 34.59 16.31 -5.28
N HIS A 274 34.59 15.51 -4.22
CA HIS A 274 35.72 14.61 -3.92
C HIS A 274 35.97 13.60 -5.05
N LEU A 275 34.91 12.96 -5.53
CA LEU A 275 34.97 11.94 -6.59
C LEU A 275 35.49 12.53 -7.91
N GLN A 276 35.04 13.74 -8.26
CA GLN A 276 35.49 14.43 -9.47
C GLN A 276 36.91 14.99 -9.32
N ALA A 277 37.29 15.50 -8.14
CA ALA A 277 38.66 15.94 -7.88
C ALA A 277 39.66 14.79 -8.09
N GLU A 278 39.37 13.60 -7.56
CA GLU A 278 40.19 12.40 -7.73
C GLU A 278 40.33 12.00 -9.20
N LYS A 279 39.20 11.95 -9.95
CA LYS A 279 39.20 11.68 -11.40
C LYS A 279 40.06 12.66 -12.19
N HIS A 280 40.14 13.91 -11.75
CA HIS A 280 40.94 14.95 -12.38
C HIS A 280 42.37 15.06 -11.79
N GLY A 281 42.82 14.08 -11.00
CA GLY A 281 44.18 14.01 -10.46
C GLY A 281 44.47 15.02 -9.35
N CYS A 282 43.44 15.54 -8.69
CA CYS A 282 43.55 16.46 -7.57
C CYS A 282 43.28 15.74 -6.23
N THR A 283 43.93 16.19 -5.16
CA THR A 283 43.59 15.77 -3.79
C THR A 283 42.51 16.69 -3.23
N SER A 284 41.63 16.19 -2.37
CA SER A 284 40.53 17.00 -1.83
C SER A 284 40.20 16.66 -0.38
N GLU A 285 39.82 17.66 0.40
CA GLU A 285 39.51 17.51 1.83
C GLU A 285 38.35 18.42 2.24
N SER A 286 37.47 17.95 3.14
CA SER A 286 36.33 18.73 3.62
C SER A 286 36.57 19.25 5.04
N PHE A 287 36.44 20.56 5.21
CA PHE A 287 36.72 21.30 6.45
C PHE A 287 35.42 21.86 7.07
N ASP A 288 35.48 22.20 8.36
CA ASP A 288 34.36 22.65 9.21
C ASP A 288 33.29 21.59 9.54
N VAL A 289 32.34 21.99 10.41
CA VAL A 289 31.19 21.20 10.86
C VAL A 289 29.90 21.61 10.13
N GLU A 290 28.91 20.72 10.09
CA GLU A 290 27.58 21.04 9.57
C GLU A 290 26.93 22.18 10.38
N PRO A 291 26.22 23.13 9.74
CA PRO A 291 25.89 23.21 8.32
C PRO A 291 26.92 23.97 7.46
N ASN A 292 28.04 24.43 8.03
CA ASN A 292 29.01 25.31 7.36
C ASN A 292 30.12 24.56 6.59
N ARG A 293 30.11 23.22 6.64
CA ARG A 293 31.12 22.34 6.06
C ARG A 293 31.33 22.54 4.55
N TYR A 294 32.59 22.74 4.14
CA TYR A 294 32.99 23.01 2.75
C TYR A 294 34.13 22.09 2.29
N THR A 295 34.44 22.08 0.99
CA THR A 295 35.47 21.21 0.39
C THR A 295 36.58 22.03 -0.27
N MET A 296 37.83 21.72 0.04
CA MET A 296 39.03 22.22 -0.64
C MET A 296 39.52 21.17 -1.64
N VAL A 297 40.01 21.62 -2.79
CA VAL A 297 40.67 20.80 -3.79
C VAL A 297 42.06 21.36 -4.05
N TYR A 298 43.06 20.49 -4.11
CA TYR A 298 44.47 20.83 -4.29
C TYR A 298 45.02 20.16 -5.55
N TYR A 299 45.67 20.95 -6.39
CA TYR A 299 46.37 20.50 -7.58
C TYR A 299 47.87 20.39 -7.27
N LYS A 300 48.43 19.17 -7.31
CA LYS A 300 49.89 19.00 -7.21
C LYS A 300 50.50 19.19 -8.60
N LYS A 301 51.48 20.09 -8.68
CA LYS A 301 52.28 20.31 -9.90
C LYS A 301 53.10 19.08 -10.24
#